data_AF-A0A956LGT4-F1
#
_entry.id   AF-A0A956LGT4-F1
#
_cell.length_a   1.000
_cell.length_b   1.000
_cell.length_c   1.000
_cell.angle_alpha   90.00
_cell.angle_beta   90.00
_cell.angle_gamma   90.00
#
_symmetry.space_group_name_H-M   'P 1'
#
loop_
_entity.id
_entity.type
_entity.pdbx_description
1 polymer ?
#
loop_
_entity_poly.entity_id
_entity_poly.type
_entity_poly.pdbx_seq_one_letter_code
_entity_poly.pdbx_strand_id
1 'polypeptide(L)' 'FIWDGDNTYGGKFVTNPSGGLLSKGHPLGATGLAQCTELVWQLRGQAEQRQVEGARTALQHNLGLGGACVITMYQRS' A
#
# COMPACT_ATOMS: atom_id res chain seq x y z
N PHE A 1 17.62 -0.76 -3.43
CA PHE A 1 16.16 -0.54 -3.32
C PHE A 1 15.83 0.89 -2.88
N ILE A 2 15.95 1.23 -1.59
CA ILE A 2 15.67 2.60 -1.11
C ILE A 2 16.64 3.62 -1.73
N TRP A 3 17.95 3.38 -1.60
CA TRP A 3 18.99 4.27 -2.13
C TRP A 3 18.99 4.39 -3.66
N ASP A 4 18.43 3.40 -4.35
CA ASP A 4 18.30 3.38 -5.81
C ASP A 4 16.99 4.03 -6.29
N GLY A 5 16.13 4.50 -5.38
CA GLY A 5 14.82 5.05 -5.72
C GLY A 5 13.80 4.02 -6.22
N ASP A 6 14.08 2.73 -6.08
CA ASP A 6 13.24 1.64 -6.59
C ASP A 6 11.91 1.47 -5.82
N ASN A 7 11.70 2.22 -4.73
CA ASN A 7 10.57 2.07 -3.81
C ASN A 7 9.49 3.16 -3.94
N THR A 8 9.60 4.03 -4.95
CA THR A 8 8.72 5.17 -5.19
C THR A 8 8.30 5.26 -6.66
N TYR A 9 7.54 6.30 -7.02
CA TYR A 9 7.11 6.56 -8.39
C TYR A 9 8.32 6.67 -9.34
N GLY A 10 8.24 5.98 -10.48
CA GLY A 10 9.34 5.85 -11.43
C GLY A 10 10.36 4.75 -11.10
N GLY A 11 10.28 4.15 -9.90
CA GLY A 11 11.07 2.99 -9.49
C GLY A 11 10.40 1.65 -9.81
N LYS A 12 10.95 0.55 -9.27
CA LYS A 12 10.42 -0.81 -9.46
C LYS A 12 9.08 -1.05 -8.77
N PHE A 13 8.87 -0.52 -7.57
CA PHE A 13 7.66 -0.68 -6.79
C PHE A 13 7.30 0.63 -6.10
N VAL A 14 6.02 1.03 -6.11
CA VAL A 14 5.56 2.15 -5.27
C VAL A 14 5.14 1.61 -3.92
N THR A 15 5.94 1.91 -2.89
CA THR A 15 5.68 1.45 -1.51
C THR A 15 4.99 2.53 -0.69
N ASN A 16 3.93 2.15 0.05
CA ASN A 16 3.16 3.07 0.89
C ASN A 16 2.74 4.39 0.19
N PRO A 17 2.08 4.36 -0.99
CA PRO A 17 1.67 5.59 -1.70
C PRO A 17 0.81 6.53 -0.84
N SER A 18 0.05 5.96 0.11
CA SER A 18 -0.70 6.71 1.11
C SER A 18 0.13 7.45 2.19
N GLY A 19 1.46 7.38 2.14
CA GLY A 19 2.39 7.86 3.18
C GLY A 19 2.66 6.83 4.30
N GLY A 20 1.90 5.74 4.37
CA GLY A 20 2.09 4.68 5.36
C GLY A 20 1.79 5.13 6.80
N LEU A 21 2.12 4.28 7.78
CA LEU A 21 1.86 4.55 9.20
C LEU A 21 2.62 5.77 9.72
N LEU A 22 3.80 6.06 9.15
CA LEU A 22 4.63 7.20 9.54
C LEU A 22 3.95 8.55 9.27
N SER A 23 3.10 8.63 8.24
CA SER A 23 2.38 9.86 7.89
C SER A 23 0.90 9.82 8.27
N LYS A 24 0.20 8.69 8.06
CA LYS A 24 -1.24 8.56 8.37
C LYS A 24 -1.53 8.27 9.84
N GLY A 25 -0.51 7.90 10.62
CA GLY A 25 -0.68 7.36 11.97
C GLY A 25 -1.10 5.88 11.98
N HIS A 26 -1.25 5.33 13.19
CA HIS A 26 -1.48 3.91 13.41
C HIS A 26 -2.59 3.63 14.44
N PRO A 27 -3.87 3.75 14.04
CA PRO A 27 -4.96 3.16 14.81
C PRO A 27 -4.88 1.62 14.70
N LEU A 28 -4.59 0.94 15.81
CA LEU A 28 -4.27 -0.50 15.87
C LEU A 28 -5.26 -1.39 15.09
N GLY A 29 -6.58 -1.19 15.28
CA GLY A 29 -7.60 -1.99 14.61
C GLY A 29 -7.91 -1.57 13.16
N ALA A 30 -7.71 -0.30 12.80
CA ALA A 30 -8.14 0.24 11.50
C ALA A 30 -7.03 0.20 10.44
N THR A 31 -5.78 -0.10 10.81
CA THR A 31 -4.64 -0.04 9.90
C THR A 31 -4.75 -1.03 8.73
N GLY A 32 -5.16 -2.27 8.99
CA GLY A 32 -5.34 -3.27 7.93
C GLY A 32 -6.42 -2.86 6.93
N LEU A 33 -7.54 -2.31 7.41
CA LEU A 33 -8.60 -1.80 6.54
C LEU A 33 -8.13 -0.59 5.74
N ALA A 34 -7.38 0.34 6.35
CA ALA A 34 -6.83 1.50 5.66
C ALA A 34 -5.80 1.13 4.57
N GLN A 35 -5.05 0.04 4.74
CA GLN A 35 -4.18 -0.50 3.71
C GLN A 35 -5.01 -1.10 2.56
N CYS A 36 -5.99 -1.95 2.87
CA CYS A 36 -6.90 -2.54 1.88
C CYS A 36 -7.60 -1.46 1.03
N THR A 37 -8.15 -0.43 1.67
CA THR A 37 -8.82 0.69 0.98
C THR A 37 -7.89 1.41 0.01
N GLU A 38 -6.66 1.75 0.44
CA GLU A 38 -5.69 2.41 -0.44
C GLU A 38 -5.38 1.53 -1.65
N LEU A 39 -5.10 0.23 -1.46
CA LEU A 39 -4.77 -0.66 -2.57
C LEU A 39 -5.94 -0.84 -3.55
N VAL A 40 -7.17 -0.91 -3.04
CA VAL A 40 -8.37 -0.97 -3.89
C VAL A 40 -8.54 0.32 -4.70
N TRP A 41 -8.31 1.50 -4.11
CA TRP A 41 -8.35 2.75 -4.86
C TRP A 41 -7.27 2.80 -5.94
N GLN A 42 -6.05 2.37 -5.63
CA GLN A 42 -4.95 2.29 -6.60
C GLN A 42 -5.33 1.39 -7.78
N LEU A 43 -5.84 0.18 -7.53
CA LEU A 43 -6.27 -0.74 -8.58
C LEU A 43 -7.43 -0.17 -9.40
N ARG A 44 -8.35 0.56 -8.79
CA ARG A 44 -9.51 1.16 -9.47
C ARG A 44 -9.21 2.45 -10.23
N GLY A 45 -8.01 3.03 -10.10
CA GLY A 45 -7.72 4.35 -10.67
C GLY A 45 -8.35 5.51 -9.90
N GLN A 46 -8.56 5.34 -8.58
CA GLN A 46 -9.28 6.27 -7.71
C GLN A 46 -8.39 6.89 -6.63
N ALA A 47 -7.06 6.75 -6.72
CA ALA A 47 -6.14 7.24 -5.69
C ALA A 47 -5.68 8.71 -5.88
N GLU A 48 -6.38 9.46 -6.73
CA GLU A 48 -6.15 10.90 -6.98
C GLU A 48 -4.68 11.20 -7.33
N GLN A 49 -4.07 12.20 -6.67
CA GLN A 49 -2.68 12.60 -6.90
C GLN A 49 -1.65 11.51 -6.54
N ARG A 50 -2.06 10.47 -5.79
CA ARG A 50 -1.20 9.36 -5.38
C ARG A 50 -1.31 8.17 -6.35
N GLN A 51 -2.04 8.30 -7.44
CA GLN A 51 -2.27 7.18 -8.37
C GLN A 51 -0.96 6.61 -8.92
N VAL A 52 -0.81 5.29 -8.81
CA VAL A 52 0.22 4.52 -9.49
C VAL A 52 -0.29 4.15 -10.86
N GLU A 53 0.37 4.66 -11.91
CA GLU A 53 -0.02 4.45 -13.30
C GLU A 53 0.01 2.96 -13.65
N GLY A 54 -1.04 2.47 -14.31
CA GLY A 54 -1.13 1.07 -14.76
C GLY A 54 -1.18 0.00 -13.67
N ALA A 55 -1.43 0.35 -12.40
CA ALA A 55 -1.47 -0.62 -11.31
C ALA A 55 -2.51 -1.75 -11.55
N ARG A 56 -2.02 -3.00 -11.64
CA ARG A 56 -2.85 -4.21 -11.83
C ARG A 56 -2.78 -5.21 -10.68
N THR A 57 -1.69 -5.19 -9.92
CA THR A 57 -1.46 -6.07 -8.77
C THR A 57 -0.99 -5.23 -7.60
N ALA A 58 -1.50 -5.53 -6.41
CA ALA A 58 -1.17 -4.83 -5.17
C ALA A 58 -0.96 -5.83 -4.03
N LEU A 59 -0.08 -5.51 -3.09
CA LEU A 59 0.23 -6.34 -1.93
C LEU A 59 0.08 -5.55 -0.64
N GLN A 60 -0.67 -6.10 0.30
CA GLN A 60 -0.74 -5.65 1.68
C GLN A 60 0.17 -6.52 2.55
N HIS A 61 0.94 -5.89 3.43
CA HIS A 61 1.65 -6.53 4.52
C HIS A 61 1.24 -5.85 5.83
N ASN A 62 0.45 -6.55 6.64
CA ASN A 62 -0.09 -6.06 7.91
C ASN A 62 0.42 -6.91 9.07
N LEU A 63 1.15 -6.29 9.99
CA LEU A 63 1.71 -6.95 11.16
C LEU A 63 1.04 -6.43 12.43
N GLY A 64 0.46 -7.33 13.21
CA GLY A 64 -0.08 -7.03 14.54
C GLY A 64 0.93 -7.37 15.65
N LEU A 65 1.04 -6.49 16.64
CA LEU A 65 1.77 -6.79 17.88
C LEU A 65 1.03 -7.93 18.60
N GLY A 66 1.71 -9.06 18.80
CA GLY A 66 1.12 -10.31 19.29
C GLY A 66 1.36 -11.54 18.41
N GLY A 67 2.04 -11.37 17.27
CA GLY A 67 2.59 -12.47 16.46
C GLY A 67 1.78 -12.86 15.22
N ALA A 68 0.75 -12.08 14.87
CA ALA A 68 -0.02 -12.30 13.65
C ALA A 68 0.46 -11.38 12.53
N CYS A 69 0.81 -11.96 11.38
CA CYS A 69 1.08 -11.25 10.14
C CYS A 69 0.10 -11.72 9.08
N VAL A 70 -0.55 -10.77 8.40
CA VAL A 70 -1.46 -11.02 7.28
C VAL A 70 -0.88 -10.39 6.02
N ILE A 71 -0.65 -11.23 5.01
CA ILE A 71 -0.24 -10.80 3.67
C ILE A 71 -1.40 -11.07 2.71
N THR A 72 -1.74 -10.09 1.89
CA THR A 72 -2.86 -10.21 0.94
C THR A 72 -2.47 -9.63 -0.40
N MET A 73 -2.70 -10.38 -1.49
CA MET A 73 -2.55 -9.91 -2.85
C MET A 73 -3.91 -9.57 -3.45
N TYR A 74 -3.99 -8.44 -4.12
CA TYR A 74 -5.17 -7.96 -4.84
C TYR A 74 -4.82 -7.84 -6.32
N GLN A 75 -5.76 -8.17 -7.20
CA GLN A 75 -5.57 -8.04 -8.64
C GLN A 75 -6.82 -7.46 -9.28
N ARG A 76 -6.62 -6.53 -10.23
CA ARG A 76 -7.69 -6.03 -11.10
C ARG A 76 -7.86 -6.99 -12.27
N SER A 77 -9.08 -7.51 -12.42
CA SER A 77 -9.56 -8.23 -13.61
C SER A 77 -9.59 -7.32 -14.82
#